data_AF-M5JPE8-F1
#
_entry.id   AF-M5JPE8-F1
#
_cell.length_a   1.000
_cell.length_b   1.000
_cell.length_c   1.000
_cell.angle_alpha   90.00
_cell.angle_beta   90.00
_cell.angle_gamma   90.00
#
_symmetry.space_group_name_H-M   'P 1'
#
loop_
_entity.id
_entity.type
_entity.pdbx_description
1 polymer ?
#
loop_
_entity_poly.entity_id
_entity_poly.type
_entity_poly.pdbx_seq_one_letter_code
_entity_poly.pdbx_strand_id
1 'polypeptide(L)'
;MTVSYKSLLDRAGTKLRETLRADQAAFLKIRTEAFESSLANRDMRMQKLLDYTDMRAEFLNWIAVTDQLSLEGTWSNAQGSVVLKRKASGGLAVKIDVADQANGSWVCSFEGDLEQGYTDEAKLQSAGGPLVLRLDGATLEIPTPFCDGSTSGGFGSAAGTYFHVGASPS
;
A
#
# COMPACT_ATOMS: atom_id res chain seq x y z
N MET A 1 6.57 16.99 -4.11
CA MET A 1 6.80 15.58 -4.53
C MET A 1 8.25 15.27 -4.93
N THR A 2 8.84 15.94 -5.93
CA THR A 2 10.17 15.57 -6.48
C THR A 2 11.31 15.59 -5.45
N VAL A 3 11.29 16.57 -4.53
CA VAL A 3 12.30 16.69 -3.45
C VAL A 3 12.20 15.51 -2.47
N SER A 4 10.99 15.21 -1.98
CA SER A 4 10.72 14.07 -1.09
C SER A 4 11.12 12.74 -1.72
N TYR A 5 10.77 12.54 -2.99
CA TYR A 5 11.13 11.32 -3.73
C TYR A 5 12.66 11.17 -3.87
N LYS A 6 13.35 12.23 -4.27
CA LYS A 6 14.81 12.23 -4.40
C LYS A 6 15.48 11.95 -3.05
N SER A 7 15.07 12.65 -2.00
CA SER A 7 15.59 12.47 -0.64
C SER A 7 15.43 11.02 -0.18
N LEU A 8 14.25 10.43 -0.41
CA LEU A 8 13.97 9.04 -0.08
C LEU A 8 14.89 8.06 -0.84
N LEU A 9 15.08 8.25 -2.14
CA LEU A 9 15.99 7.42 -2.93
C LEU A 9 17.44 7.53 -2.46
N ASP A 10 17.90 8.74 -2.12
CA ASP A 10 19.27 8.99 -1.68
C ASP A 10 19.60 8.17 -0.41
N ARG A 11 18.62 8.01 0.51
CA ARG A 11 18.77 7.24 1.76
C ARG A 11 18.37 5.75 1.68
N ALA A 12 17.70 5.32 0.62
CA ALA A 12 17.23 3.94 0.46
C ALA A 12 18.34 3.00 -0.04
N GLY A 13 18.31 1.72 0.37
CA GLY A 13 19.12 0.66 -0.23
C GLY A 13 18.66 0.27 -1.64
N THR A 14 19.48 -0.50 -2.38
CA THR A 14 19.23 -0.85 -3.80
C THR A 14 17.84 -1.44 -4.03
N LYS A 15 17.46 -2.48 -3.26
CA LYS A 15 16.16 -3.13 -3.39
C LYS A 15 15.00 -2.16 -3.17
N LEU A 16 15.05 -1.40 -2.07
CA LEU A 16 14.02 -0.42 -1.75
C LEU A 16 13.89 0.66 -2.84
N ARG A 17 15.00 1.10 -3.44
CA ARG A 17 14.97 2.05 -4.57
C ARG A 17 14.24 1.49 -5.78
N GLU A 18 14.44 0.22 -6.11
CA GLU A 18 13.75 -0.43 -7.24
C GLU A 18 12.25 -0.49 -7.00
N THR A 19 11.84 -0.93 -5.80
CA THR A 19 10.43 -0.96 -5.41
C THR A 19 9.81 0.44 -5.43
N LEU A 20 10.51 1.46 -4.91
CA LEU A 20 10.05 2.85 -4.92
C LEU A 20 9.89 3.41 -6.34
N ARG A 21 10.70 2.97 -7.30
CA ARG A 21 10.54 3.36 -8.71
C ARG A 21 9.31 2.73 -9.32
N ALA A 22 9.07 1.45 -9.07
CA ALA A 22 7.88 0.76 -9.54
C ALA A 22 6.60 1.40 -8.98
N ASP A 23 6.57 1.67 -7.67
CA ASP A 23 5.44 2.31 -7.00
C ASP A 23 5.22 3.76 -7.47
N GLN A 24 6.30 4.54 -7.66
CA GLN A 24 6.19 5.89 -8.22
C GLN A 24 5.67 5.87 -9.67
N ALA A 25 6.07 4.91 -10.49
CA ALA A 25 5.55 4.74 -11.85
C ALA A 25 4.05 4.38 -11.84
N ALA A 26 3.62 3.49 -10.94
CA ALA A 26 2.22 3.14 -10.74
C ALA A 26 1.38 4.36 -10.34
N PHE A 27 1.85 5.15 -9.36
CA PHE A 27 1.21 6.40 -8.95
C PHE A 27 1.06 7.39 -10.12
N LEU A 28 2.12 7.57 -10.93
CA LEU A 28 2.06 8.47 -12.09
C LEU A 28 1.02 8.02 -13.12
N LYS A 29 0.90 6.71 -13.35
CA LYS A 29 -0.11 6.13 -14.23
C LYS A 29 -1.54 6.42 -13.71
N ILE A 30 -1.80 6.10 -12.45
CA ILE A 30 -3.08 6.38 -11.77
C ILE A 30 -3.45 7.86 -11.89
N ARG A 31 -2.50 8.75 -11.62
CA ARG A 31 -2.71 10.20 -11.68
C ARG A 31 -3.06 10.67 -13.10
N THR A 32 -2.41 10.11 -14.11
CA THR A 32 -2.71 10.40 -15.53
C THR A 32 -4.11 9.91 -15.89
N GLU A 33 -4.46 8.67 -15.54
CA GLU A 33 -5.80 8.10 -15.79
C GLU A 33 -6.91 8.91 -15.09
N ALA A 34 -6.67 9.34 -13.84
CA ALA A 34 -7.60 10.20 -13.11
C ALA A 34 -7.83 11.55 -13.81
N PHE A 35 -6.78 12.11 -14.41
CA PHE A 35 -6.85 13.37 -15.15
C PHE A 35 -7.52 13.20 -16.51
N GLU A 36 -7.32 12.08 -17.19
CA GLU A 36 -7.94 11.79 -18.48
C GLU A 36 -9.42 11.37 -18.36
N SER A 37 -9.89 11.07 -17.14
CA SER A 37 -11.28 10.70 -16.89
C SER A 37 -12.27 11.80 -17.33
N SER A 38 -13.22 11.40 -18.18
CA SER A 38 -14.31 12.25 -18.66
C SER A 38 -15.39 12.53 -17.61
N LEU A 39 -15.29 11.90 -16.42
CA LEU A 39 -16.28 12.00 -15.34
C LEU A 39 -16.15 13.28 -14.49
N ALA A 40 -15.12 14.10 -14.72
CA ALA A 40 -14.85 15.32 -13.96
C ALA A 40 -14.75 16.54 -14.87
N ASN A 41 -15.20 17.71 -14.40
CA ASN A 41 -14.92 18.97 -15.08
C ASN A 41 -13.46 19.42 -14.86
N ARG A 42 -13.02 20.49 -15.56
CA ARG A 42 -11.64 20.96 -15.49
C ARG A 42 -11.18 21.29 -14.07
N ASP A 43 -12.00 21.99 -13.29
CA ASP A 43 -11.62 22.44 -11.94
C ASP A 43 -11.52 21.26 -10.97
N MET A 44 -12.43 20.30 -11.07
CA MET A 44 -12.38 19.05 -10.30
C MET A 44 -11.13 18.23 -10.63
N ARG A 45 -10.74 18.15 -11.92
CA ARG A 45 -9.51 17.47 -12.32
C ARG A 45 -8.26 18.15 -11.76
N MET A 46 -8.23 19.48 -11.78
CA MET A 46 -7.11 20.24 -11.23
C MET A 46 -7.00 20.09 -9.72
N GLN A 47 -8.12 20.12 -8.99
CA GLN A 47 -8.12 19.91 -7.54
C GLN A 47 -7.63 18.50 -7.19
N LYS A 48 -8.16 17.46 -7.85
CA LYS A 48 -7.69 16.08 -7.65
C LYS A 48 -6.20 15.92 -7.93
N LEU A 49 -5.68 16.59 -8.96
CA LEU A 49 -4.26 16.54 -9.28
C LEU A 49 -3.39 17.12 -8.16
N LEU A 50 -3.82 18.24 -7.57
CA LEU A 50 -3.17 18.84 -6.41
C LEU A 50 -3.23 17.91 -5.20
N ASP A 51 -4.42 17.44 -4.84
CA ASP A 51 -4.64 16.55 -3.69
C ASP A 51 -3.77 15.28 -3.79
N TYR A 52 -3.78 14.60 -4.94
CA TYR A 52 -2.94 13.42 -5.15
C TYR A 52 -1.44 13.74 -5.09
N THR A 53 -1.04 14.92 -5.56
CA THR A 53 0.37 15.33 -5.55
C THR A 53 0.87 15.62 -4.14
N ASP A 54 0.03 16.26 -3.32
CA ASP A 54 0.35 16.62 -1.94
C ASP A 54 0.33 15.39 -1.04
N MET A 55 -0.74 14.58 -1.08
CA MET A 55 -0.81 13.30 -0.36
C MET A 55 0.36 12.38 -0.71
N ARG A 56 0.77 12.35 -1.99
CA ARG A 56 1.93 11.56 -2.41
C ARG A 56 3.23 12.10 -1.82
N ALA A 57 3.42 13.42 -1.77
CA ALA A 57 4.61 14.02 -1.18
C ALA A 57 4.71 13.71 0.32
N GLU A 58 3.59 13.77 1.04
CA GLU A 58 3.51 13.41 2.46
C GLU A 58 3.84 11.93 2.68
N PHE A 59 3.19 11.03 1.92
CA PHE A 59 3.47 9.60 1.95
C PHE A 59 4.96 9.30 1.78
N LEU A 60 5.61 9.88 0.76
CA LEU A 60 7.04 9.65 0.49
C LEU A 60 7.95 10.12 1.64
N ASN A 61 7.56 11.16 2.39
CA ASN A 61 8.30 11.62 3.56
C ASN A 61 8.20 10.64 4.74
N TRP A 62 7.12 9.86 4.81
CA TRP A 62 6.79 9.00 5.95
C TRP A 62 7.24 7.55 5.78
N ILE A 63 7.73 7.18 4.59
CA ILE A 63 8.28 5.84 4.34
C ILE A 63 9.51 5.62 5.23
N ALA A 64 9.51 4.54 6.01
CA ALA A 64 10.70 4.06 6.70
C ALA A 64 11.66 3.40 5.70
N VAL A 65 12.97 3.63 5.87
CA VAL A 65 14.01 2.99 5.05
C VAL A 65 14.82 1.94 5.81
N THR A 66 14.56 1.82 7.10
CA THR A 66 15.13 0.79 7.96
C THR A 66 14.29 -0.48 7.86
N ASP A 67 14.97 -1.62 7.95
CA ASP A 67 14.29 -2.89 8.04
C ASP A 67 13.36 -2.93 9.27
N GLN A 68 12.19 -3.52 9.10
CA GLN A 68 11.28 -3.76 10.22
C GLN A 68 11.55 -5.15 10.79
N LEU A 69 11.29 -5.31 12.08
CA LEU A 69 11.47 -6.58 12.79
C LEU A 69 10.15 -7.33 13.01
N SER A 70 9.02 -6.69 12.67
CA SER A 70 7.70 -7.27 12.80
C SER A 70 6.78 -6.77 11.68
N LEU A 71 5.69 -7.52 11.47
CA LEU A 71 4.63 -7.17 10.54
C LEU A 71 3.74 -6.02 11.05
N GLU A 72 3.82 -5.66 12.33
CA GLU A 72 2.96 -4.65 12.93
C GLU A 72 3.25 -3.26 12.38
N GLY A 73 2.20 -2.47 12.14
CA GLY A 73 2.34 -1.12 11.63
C GLY A 73 1.36 -0.81 10.51
N THR A 74 1.61 0.32 9.86
CA THR A 74 0.87 0.74 8.68
C THR A 74 1.78 0.59 7.48
N TRP A 75 1.28 -0.07 6.45
CA TRP A 75 2.00 -0.36 5.23
C TRP A 75 1.20 0.19 4.06
N SER A 76 1.79 1.03 3.22
CA SER A 76 1.05 1.70 2.15
C SER A 76 1.81 1.67 0.82
N ASN A 77 1.06 1.74 -0.28
CA ASN A 77 1.57 1.90 -1.63
C ASN A 77 0.64 2.83 -2.44
N ALA A 78 0.85 2.93 -3.75
CA ALA A 78 0.04 3.78 -4.62
C ALA A 78 -1.46 3.39 -4.70
N GLN A 79 -1.85 2.18 -4.30
CA GLN A 79 -3.24 1.68 -4.38
C GLN A 79 -4.00 1.81 -3.05
N GLY A 80 -3.30 1.97 -1.94
CA GLY A 80 -3.92 2.09 -0.61
C GLY A 80 -3.02 1.56 0.50
N SER A 81 -3.63 0.94 1.53
CA SER A 81 -2.97 0.59 2.78
C SER A 81 -3.34 -0.79 3.33
N VAL A 82 -2.42 -1.33 4.12
CA VAL A 82 -2.54 -2.53 4.95
C VAL A 82 -2.12 -2.14 6.36
N VAL A 83 -3.00 -2.31 7.34
CA VAL A 83 -2.75 -2.02 8.76
C VAL A 83 -2.74 -3.33 9.53
N LEU A 84 -1.67 -3.54 10.30
CA LEU A 84 -1.46 -4.75 11.09
C LEU A 84 -1.30 -4.39 12.55
N LYS A 85 -2.11 -5.04 13.40
CA LYS A 85 -2.09 -4.82 14.85
C LYS A 85 -1.99 -6.14 15.58
N ARG A 86 -1.11 -6.22 16.58
CA ARG A 86 -1.10 -7.37 17.49
C ARG A 86 -2.36 -7.39 18.35
N LYS A 87 -2.98 -8.56 18.43
CA LYS A 87 -4.10 -8.82 19.34
C LYS A 87 -3.58 -9.22 20.71
N ALA A 88 -4.38 -8.98 21.73
CA ALA A 88 -4.10 -9.45 23.10
C ALA A 88 -3.94 -10.99 23.17
N SER A 89 -4.58 -11.73 22.25
CA SER A 89 -4.48 -13.19 22.14
C SER A 89 -3.21 -13.71 21.45
N GLY A 90 -2.31 -12.82 21.01
CA GLY A 90 -1.02 -13.18 20.41
C GLY A 90 -0.99 -13.24 18.87
N GLY A 91 -2.15 -13.29 18.20
CA GLY A 91 -2.26 -13.21 16.73
C GLY A 91 -2.21 -11.78 16.17
N LEU A 92 -2.31 -11.64 14.84
CA LEU A 92 -2.39 -10.35 14.15
C LEU A 92 -3.80 -10.10 13.63
N ALA A 93 -4.32 -8.89 13.84
CA ALA A 93 -5.47 -8.37 13.11
C ALA A 93 -4.96 -7.59 11.91
N VAL A 94 -5.54 -7.83 10.74
CA VAL A 94 -5.24 -7.12 9.49
C VAL A 94 -6.46 -6.32 9.04
N LYS A 95 -6.19 -5.12 8.54
CA LYS A 95 -7.11 -4.32 7.75
C LYS A 95 -6.46 -3.97 6.42
N ILE A 96 -7.14 -4.20 5.31
CA ILE A 96 -6.70 -3.87 3.97
C ILE A 96 -7.73 -2.94 3.37
N ASP A 97 -7.27 -1.80 2.87
CA ASP A 97 -8.09 -0.83 2.15
C ASP A 97 -7.32 -0.41 0.90
N VAL A 98 -7.66 -1.01 -0.24
CA VAL A 98 -7.06 -0.70 -1.55
C VAL A 98 -8.15 -0.54 -2.60
N ALA A 99 -7.93 0.34 -3.57
CA ALA A 99 -8.93 0.68 -4.57
C ALA A 99 -8.27 1.16 -5.86
N ASP A 100 -9.04 1.21 -6.94
CA ASP A 100 -8.68 2.00 -8.11
C ASP A 100 -8.65 3.49 -7.73
N GLN A 101 -7.46 3.99 -7.43
CA GLN A 101 -7.27 5.38 -7.04
C GLN A 101 -7.53 6.37 -8.20
N ALA A 102 -7.64 5.90 -9.45
CA ALA A 102 -7.86 6.78 -10.58
C ALA A 102 -9.34 7.21 -10.70
N ASN A 103 -10.26 6.26 -10.53
CA ASN A 103 -11.69 6.48 -10.79
C ASN A 103 -12.63 5.66 -9.90
N GLY A 104 -12.13 4.79 -9.03
CA GLY A 104 -12.94 3.94 -8.15
C GLY A 104 -13.63 2.78 -8.85
N SER A 105 -13.14 2.32 -10.01
CA SER A 105 -13.74 1.20 -10.74
C SER A 105 -13.76 -0.11 -9.95
N TRP A 106 -12.87 -0.24 -8.97
CA TRP A 106 -12.86 -1.34 -8.02
C TRP A 106 -12.43 -0.89 -6.62
N VAL A 107 -12.89 -1.62 -5.61
CA VAL A 107 -12.55 -1.43 -4.19
C VAL A 107 -12.41 -2.79 -3.52
N CYS A 108 -11.38 -2.92 -2.71
CA CYS A 108 -11.07 -4.09 -1.90
C CYS A 108 -10.84 -3.66 -0.46
N SER A 109 -11.81 -3.96 0.40
CA SER A 109 -11.82 -3.62 1.82
C SER A 109 -11.96 -4.91 2.61
N PHE A 110 -10.96 -5.26 3.41
CA PHE A 110 -10.95 -6.51 4.16
C PHE A 110 -10.48 -6.29 5.59
N GLU A 111 -11.17 -6.89 6.55
CA GLU A 111 -10.72 -6.98 7.94
C GLU A 111 -10.75 -8.44 8.39
N GLY A 112 -9.70 -8.90 9.06
CA GLY A 112 -9.63 -10.27 9.53
C GLY A 112 -8.48 -10.56 10.45
N ASP A 113 -8.41 -11.81 10.87
CA ASP A 113 -7.38 -12.32 11.77
C ASP A 113 -6.40 -13.20 10.99
N LEU A 114 -5.11 -12.94 11.17
CA LEU A 114 -4.04 -13.73 10.59
C LEU A 114 -3.41 -14.65 11.62
N GLU A 115 -3.12 -15.87 11.18
CA GLU A 115 -2.23 -16.78 11.86
C GLU A 115 -0.78 -16.39 11.55
N GLN A 116 -0.02 -16.07 12.59
CA GLN A 116 1.39 -15.75 12.47
C GLN A 116 2.22 -16.95 12.91
N GLY A 117 2.75 -17.70 11.94
CA GLY A 117 3.64 -18.84 12.21
C GLY A 117 5.11 -18.43 12.43
N TYR A 118 5.52 -17.32 11.83
CA TYR A 118 6.89 -16.78 11.88
C TYR A 118 6.88 -15.27 12.05
N THR A 119 8.00 -14.68 12.47
CA THR A 119 8.10 -13.23 12.71
C THR A 119 7.89 -12.41 11.44
N ASP A 120 8.24 -12.97 10.29
CA ASP A 120 8.22 -12.35 8.96
C ASP A 120 7.05 -12.83 8.08
N GLU A 121 6.22 -13.77 8.52
CA GLU A 121 5.13 -14.29 7.69
C GLU A 121 3.83 -14.51 8.49
N ALA A 122 2.73 -14.00 7.94
CA ALA A 122 1.38 -14.22 8.48
C ALA A 122 0.41 -14.61 7.35
N LYS A 123 -0.57 -15.46 7.67
CA LYS A 123 -1.48 -16.04 6.68
C LYS A 123 -2.91 -16.11 7.17
N LEU A 124 -3.85 -16.07 6.23
CA LEU A 124 -5.24 -16.44 6.43
C LEU A 124 -5.70 -17.29 5.25
N GLN A 125 -6.35 -18.40 5.53
CA GLN A 125 -7.08 -19.17 4.53
C GLN A 125 -8.48 -18.58 4.39
N SER A 126 -8.85 -18.17 3.17
CA SER A 126 -10.19 -17.67 2.86
C SER A 126 -10.80 -18.42 1.69
N ALA A 127 -12.12 -18.30 1.51
CA ALA A 127 -12.81 -18.87 0.35
C ALA A 127 -12.31 -18.28 -0.99
N GLY A 128 -11.79 -17.05 -0.99
CA GLY A 128 -11.21 -16.38 -2.15
C GLY A 128 -9.75 -16.72 -2.42
N GLY A 129 -9.17 -17.66 -1.66
CA GLY A 129 -7.75 -18.01 -1.70
C GLY A 129 -6.99 -17.51 -0.47
N PRO A 130 -5.71 -17.88 -0.33
CA PRO A 130 -4.91 -17.51 0.81
C PRO A 130 -4.49 -16.04 0.74
N LEU A 131 -4.67 -15.32 1.85
CA LEU A 131 -3.95 -14.08 2.11
C LEU A 131 -2.61 -14.45 2.75
N VAL A 132 -1.51 -14.04 2.12
CA VAL A 132 -0.15 -14.23 2.64
C VAL A 132 0.53 -12.87 2.73
N LEU A 133 1.09 -12.57 3.89
CA LEU A 133 1.86 -11.37 4.15
C LEU A 133 3.29 -11.78 4.48
N ARG A 134 4.27 -11.13 3.82
CA ARG A 134 5.69 -11.37 4.04
C ARG A 134 6.43 -10.08 4.32
N LEU A 135 7.17 -10.07 5.41
CA LEU A 135 8.10 -9.01 5.72
C LEU A 135 9.41 -9.26 4.96
N ASP A 136 9.89 -8.23 4.27
CA ASP A 136 11.12 -8.29 3.51
C ASP A 136 11.88 -6.97 3.70
N GLY A 137 12.76 -6.96 4.70
CA GLY A 137 13.49 -5.78 5.12
C GLY A 137 12.54 -4.64 5.50
N ALA A 138 12.62 -3.53 4.77
CA ALA A 138 11.79 -2.34 4.96
C ALA A 138 10.40 -2.41 4.28
N THR A 139 10.04 -3.54 3.68
CA THR A 139 8.81 -3.70 2.89
C THR A 139 7.95 -4.86 3.34
N LEU A 140 6.65 -4.76 3.04
CA LEU A 140 5.67 -5.83 3.20
C LEU A 140 5.20 -6.29 1.81
N GLU A 141 5.20 -7.59 1.56
CA GLU A 141 4.74 -8.18 0.31
C GLU A 141 3.44 -8.96 0.51
N ILE A 142 2.49 -8.73 -0.39
CA ILE A 142 1.34 -9.60 -0.63
C ILE A 142 1.56 -10.23 -2.02
N PRO A 143 2.09 -11.46 -2.10
CA PRO A 143 2.62 -12.00 -3.35
C PRO A 143 1.55 -12.56 -4.29
N THR A 144 0.37 -12.88 -3.77
CA THR A 144 -0.73 -13.47 -4.53
C THR A 144 -1.93 -12.53 -4.54
N PRO A 145 -2.70 -12.50 -5.65
CA PRO A 145 -3.93 -11.73 -5.67
C PRO A 145 -4.84 -12.10 -4.51
N PHE A 146 -5.17 -11.10 -3.69
CA PHE A 146 -6.13 -11.24 -2.61
C PHE A 146 -7.10 -10.08 -2.65
N CYS A 147 -8.39 -10.42 -2.60
CA CYS A 147 -9.53 -9.57 -2.36
C CYS A 147 -10.72 -10.50 -2.10
N ASP A 148 -11.47 -10.30 -1.02
CA ASP A 148 -12.54 -11.21 -0.63
C ASP A 148 -13.86 -10.89 -1.37
N GLY A 149 -14.93 -11.62 -1.05
CA GLY A 149 -16.24 -11.45 -1.68
C GLY A 149 -16.91 -10.08 -1.48
N SER A 150 -16.34 -9.19 -0.66
CA SER A 150 -16.81 -7.81 -0.49
C SER A 150 -16.30 -6.86 -1.58
N THR A 151 -15.41 -7.34 -2.46
CA THR A 151 -14.80 -6.55 -3.52
C THR A 151 -15.82 -6.13 -4.56
N SER A 152 -15.88 -4.82 -4.83
CA SER A 152 -16.65 -4.28 -5.96
C SER A 152 -15.69 -4.01 -7.12
N GLY A 153 -16.13 -4.23 -8.36
CA GLY A 153 -15.27 -4.11 -9.55
C GLY A 153 -14.31 -5.29 -9.72
N GLY A 154 -14.59 -6.19 -10.68
CA GLY A 154 -14.02 -7.53 -10.75
C GLY A 154 -12.55 -7.69 -11.18
N PHE A 155 -11.71 -6.65 -11.08
CA PHE A 155 -10.32 -6.70 -11.57
C PHE A 155 -9.26 -6.20 -10.59
N GLY A 156 -9.67 -5.75 -9.39
CA GLY A 156 -8.78 -5.24 -8.35
C GLY A 156 -8.09 -6.30 -7.50
N SER A 157 -6.94 -5.95 -6.92
CA SER A 157 -6.26 -6.82 -5.94
C SER A 157 -5.41 -6.03 -4.94
N ALA A 158 -5.28 -6.58 -3.73
CA ALA A 158 -4.30 -6.17 -2.72
C ALA A 158 -2.90 -6.78 -2.92
N ALA A 159 -2.64 -7.49 -4.02
CA ALA A 159 -1.28 -7.94 -4.31
C ALA A 159 -0.35 -6.75 -4.57
N GLY A 160 0.87 -6.84 -4.05
CA GLY A 160 1.90 -5.83 -4.28
C GLY A 160 2.89 -5.72 -3.13
N THR A 161 3.82 -4.78 -3.30
CA THR A 161 4.77 -4.39 -2.26
C THR A 161 4.29 -3.10 -1.61
N TYR A 162 4.38 -3.05 -0.29
CA TYR A 162 3.95 -1.96 0.56
C TYR A 162 5.13 -1.47 1.40
N PHE A 163 5.12 -0.17 1.68
CA PHE A 163 6.17 0.50 2.45
C PHE A 163 5.66 0.79 3.84
N HIS A 164 6.49 0.53 4.85
CA HIS A 164 6.14 0.91 6.22
C HIS A 164 6.04 2.43 6.32
N VAL A 165 4.92 2.94 6.83
CA VAL A 165 4.67 4.38 7.01
C VAL A 165 4.42 4.69 8.48
N GLY A 166 5.04 5.76 8.95
CA GLY A 166 5.04 6.14 10.37
C GLY A 166 6.45 6.07 10.95
N ALA A 167 6.73 6.96 11.91
CA ALA A 167 8.07 7.17 12.44
C ALA A 167 8.67 5.88 13.02
N SER A 168 9.90 5.55 12.60
CA SER A 168 10.80 4.80 13.47
C SER A 168 10.98 5.65 14.75
N PRO A 169 10.74 5.11 15.96
CA PRO A 169 11.08 5.83 17.17
C PRO A 169 12.59 6.12 17.13
N SER A 170 12.92 7.41 17.21
CA SER A 170 14.27 7.91 17.48
C SER A 170 14.75 7.47 18.86
#